data_AF-A0A9P9CZL9-F1
#
_entry.id   AF-A0A9P9CZL9-F1
#
_cell.length_a   1.000
_cell.length_b   1.000
_cell.length_c   1.000
_cell.angle_alpha   90.00
_cell.angle_beta   90.00
_cell.angle_gamma   90.00
#
_symmetry.space_group_name_H-M   'P 1'
#
loop_
_entity.id
_entity.type
_entity.pdbx_description
1 polymer ?
#
loop_
_entity_poly.entity_id
_entity_poly.type
_entity_poly.pdbx_seq_one_letter_code
_entity_poly.pdbx_strand_id
1 'polypeptide(L)'
;MNLIWLAALCLAVLLPYIRFTSWTSLTGPNVIPRNNPIEPREIQARLDTIFSEYEPSVRHFGQVYLCHGEDWGPPCFVYYPKLNYTCSALGPELSGHVGSIYVEPGIICRLCILSAKNTCLSMQIFAWPEIKGGWPDVCRRKIPGGDGFLGNATTHFACALCTACGQA
;
A
#
# COMPACT_ATOMS: atom_id res chain seq x y z
N MET A 1 2.20 -4.12 -59.04
CA MET A 1 2.46 -3.08 -58.02
C MET A 1 1.59 -3.38 -56.82
N ASN A 2 2.17 -4.04 -55.82
CA ASN A 2 1.44 -4.70 -54.73
C ASN A 2 1.31 -3.80 -53.49
N LEU A 3 0.06 -3.65 -53.05
CA LEU A 3 -0.46 -2.89 -51.89
C LEU A 3 -0.07 -3.49 -50.51
N ILE A 4 1.15 -4.02 -50.34
CA ILE A 4 1.51 -4.80 -49.13
C ILE A 4 2.48 -4.05 -48.20
N TRP A 5 3.02 -2.89 -48.60
CA TRP A 5 4.08 -2.19 -47.84
C TRP A 5 3.63 -1.00 -46.98
N LEU A 6 2.34 -0.83 -46.72
CA LEU A 6 1.83 0.26 -45.85
C LEU A 6 1.23 -0.21 -44.51
N ALA A 7 1.22 -1.52 -44.24
CA ALA A 7 0.60 -2.08 -43.03
C ALA A 7 1.60 -2.41 -41.90
N ALA A 8 2.89 -2.10 -42.04
CA ALA A 8 3.94 -2.55 -41.12
C ALA A 8 4.45 -1.50 -40.13
N LEU A 9 3.93 -0.27 -40.14
CA LEU A 9 4.48 0.84 -39.33
C LEU A 9 3.49 1.52 -38.37
N CYS A 10 2.28 0.97 -38.18
CA CYS A 10 1.25 1.57 -37.31
C CYS A 10 0.72 0.66 -36.19
N LEU A 11 1.41 -0.43 -35.85
CA LEU A 11 0.93 -1.41 -34.87
C LEU A 11 1.91 -1.70 -33.71
N ALA A 12 2.86 -0.79 -33.45
CA ALA A 12 3.84 -0.92 -32.36
C ALA A 12 3.74 0.16 -31.28
N VAL A 13 2.65 0.97 -31.24
CA VAL A 13 2.49 2.06 -30.25
C VAL A 13 1.25 1.88 -29.36
N LEU A 14 0.62 0.70 -29.38
CA LEU A 14 -0.51 0.42 -28.49
C LEU A 14 -0.22 -0.81 -27.63
N LEU A 15 -0.02 -0.49 -26.34
CA LEU A 15 -0.01 -1.34 -25.14
C LEU A 15 1.40 -1.61 -24.58
N PRO A 16 1.63 -1.23 -23.31
CA PRO A 16 0.77 -1.67 -22.25
C PRO A 16 0.06 -0.49 -21.57
N TYR A 17 -1.23 -0.32 -21.88
CA TYR A 17 -2.15 0.02 -20.80
C TYR A 17 -2.11 -1.20 -19.88
N ILE A 18 -1.20 -1.16 -18.91
CA ILE A 18 -1.26 -2.05 -17.76
C ILE A 18 -2.61 -1.74 -17.16
N ARG A 19 -3.54 -2.67 -17.38
CA ARG A 19 -4.84 -2.66 -16.74
C ARG A 19 -4.56 -2.43 -15.26
N PHE A 20 -5.10 -1.35 -14.69
CA PHE A 20 -5.45 -1.38 -13.28
C PHE A 20 -6.19 -2.68 -13.10
N THR A 21 -5.56 -3.68 -12.49
CA THR A 21 -6.29 -4.87 -12.07
C THR A 21 -7.27 -4.34 -11.04
N SER A 22 -8.50 -4.09 -11.47
CA SER A 22 -9.59 -3.64 -10.63
C SER A 22 -9.97 -4.82 -9.73
N TRP A 23 -9.19 -5.03 -8.67
CA TRP A 23 -9.57 -5.93 -7.60
C TRP A 23 -10.57 -5.13 -6.75
N THR A 24 -11.86 -5.26 -7.08
CA THR A 24 -12.93 -4.64 -6.31
C THR A 24 -12.91 -5.20 -4.90
N SER A 25 -12.38 -4.43 -3.97
CA SER A 25 -12.67 -4.64 -2.55
C SER A 25 -14.17 -4.44 -2.36
N LEU A 26 -14.85 -5.39 -1.74
CA LEU A 26 -16.17 -5.12 -1.19
C LEU A 26 -16.00 -4.00 -0.17
N THR A 27 -16.63 -2.86 -0.42
CA THR A 27 -16.81 -1.83 0.59
C THR A 27 -17.64 -2.45 1.71
N GLY A 28 -16.99 -2.79 2.81
CA GLY A 28 -17.68 -2.88 4.09
C GLY A 28 -18.16 -1.48 4.50
N PRO A 29 -18.91 -1.35 5.60
CA PRO A 29 -19.09 -0.04 6.23
C PRO A 29 -17.72 0.67 6.33
N ASN A 30 -17.68 2.00 6.17
CA ASN A 30 -16.48 2.83 6.39
C ASN A 30 -16.04 2.67 7.85
N VAL A 31 -15.33 1.57 8.13
CA VAL A 31 -14.81 1.24 9.44
C VAL A 31 -13.37 1.70 9.40
N ILE A 32 -13.09 2.76 10.15
CA ILE A 32 -11.72 3.07 10.52
C ILE A 32 -11.24 1.85 11.32
N PRO A 33 -10.20 1.13 10.87
CA PRO A 33 -9.68 0.01 11.61
C PRO A 33 -9.22 0.51 12.98
N ARG A 34 -9.22 -0.39 13.98
CA ARG A 34 -8.54 -0.05 15.23
C ARG A 34 -7.11 0.33 14.90
N ASN A 35 -6.70 1.47 15.41
CA ASN A 35 -5.34 1.97 15.34
C ASN A 35 -4.93 2.47 16.73
N ASN A 36 -3.65 2.36 17.03
CA ASN A 36 -3.08 2.92 18.25
C ASN A 36 -1.92 3.82 17.86
N PRO A 37 -1.79 5.02 18.48
CA PRO A 37 -0.57 5.79 18.40
C PRO A 37 0.62 4.94 18.87
N ILE A 38 1.76 5.12 18.22
CA ILE A 38 3.02 4.47 18.58
C ILE A 38 4.16 5.48 18.50
N GLU A 39 5.19 5.24 19.30
CA GLU A 39 6.41 6.05 19.24
C GLU A 39 7.25 5.66 18.01
N PRO A 40 7.91 6.61 17.32
CA PRO A 40 8.78 6.32 16.17
C PRO A 40 9.86 5.26 16.45
N ARG A 41 10.38 5.21 17.69
CA ARG A 41 11.38 4.20 18.12
C ARG A 41 10.87 2.76 18.00
N GLU A 42 9.57 2.54 18.18
CA GLU A 42 8.98 1.21 18.07
C GLU A 42 8.98 0.75 16.62
N ILE A 43 8.73 1.66 15.67
CA ILE A 43 8.82 1.36 14.24
C ILE A 43 10.26 1.04 13.85
N GLN A 44 11.23 1.81 14.34
CA GLN A 44 12.64 1.56 14.03
C GLN A 44 13.05 0.14 14.44
N ALA A 45 12.67 -0.28 15.65
CA ALA A 45 12.88 -1.66 16.09
C ALA A 45 12.20 -2.69 15.16
N ARG A 46 11.08 -2.34 14.51
CA ARG A 46 10.42 -3.22 13.54
C ARG A 46 11.18 -3.35 12.22
N LEU A 47 11.75 -2.25 11.73
CA LEU A 47 12.50 -2.20 10.46
C LEU A 47 13.83 -2.94 10.55
N ASP A 48 14.49 -2.90 11.71
CA ASP A 48 15.83 -3.44 11.91
C ASP A 48 15.86 -4.97 12.10
N THR A 49 14.71 -5.61 12.35
CA THR A 49 14.66 -7.07 12.57
C THR A 49 14.59 -7.85 11.26
N ILE A 50 15.39 -8.91 11.16
CA ILE A 50 15.40 -9.84 10.02
C ILE A 50 14.28 -10.88 10.22
N PHE A 51 13.63 -11.34 9.14
CA PHE A 51 12.49 -12.28 9.20
C PHE A 51 12.79 -13.56 10.01
N SER A 52 14.03 -14.05 10.02
CA SER A 52 14.46 -15.20 10.82
C SER A 52 14.35 -15.00 12.33
N GLU A 53 14.26 -13.76 12.79
CA GLU A 53 14.09 -13.35 14.19
C GLU A 53 12.62 -12.96 14.48
N TYR A 54 11.70 -13.27 13.56
CA TYR A 54 10.29 -13.01 13.74
C TYR A 54 9.69 -13.93 14.82
N GLU A 55 9.38 -13.36 15.98
CA GLU A 55 8.64 -14.04 17.04
C GLU A 55 7.15 -13.67 16.99
N PRO A 56 6.24 -14.59 16.60
CA PRO A 56 4.80 -14.30 16.51
C PRO A 56 4.15 -13.90 17.84
N SER A 57 4.77 -14.24 18.97
CA SER A 57 4.34 -13.84 20.32
C SER A 57 4.62 -12.37 20.66
N VAL A 58 5.58 -11.75 19.96
CA VAL A 58 6.02 -10.35 20.16
C VAL A 58 5.66 -9.47 18.96
N ARG A 59 5.50 -10.08 17.78
CA ARG A 59 5.08 -9.47 16.52
C ARG A 59 3.67 -9.94 16.19
N HIS A 60 2.69 -9.06 16.28
CA HIS A 60 1.36 -9.40 15.80
C HIS A 60 1.37 -9.43 14.27
N PHE A 61 1.21 -10.63 13.71
CA PHE A 61 1.11 -10.85 12.29
C PHE A 61 0.01 -9.99 11.66
N GLY A 62 0.31 -9.42 10.49
CA GLY A 62 -0.68 -8.69 9.69
C GLY A 62 -0.99 -7.27 10.13
N GLN A 63 -0.05 -6.62 10.84
CA GLN A 63 -0.13 -5.19 11.15
C GLN A 63 0.44 -4.34 10.02
N VAL A 64 -0.09 -3.12 9.89
CA VAL A 64 0.50 -2.07 9.06
C VAL A 64 0.78 -0.84 9.91
N TYR A 65 1.92 -0.22 9.68
CA TYR A 65 2.40 0.94 10.39
C TYR A 65 2.43 2.10 9.41
N LEU A 66 1.83 3.22 9.81
CA LEU A 66 1.69 4.40 8.98
C LEU A 66 2.05 5.62 9.82
N CYS A 67 2.90 6.48 9.27
CA CYS A 67 3.19 7.76 9.87
C CYS A 67 2.84 8.91 8.96
N HIS A 68 2.50 10.04 9.57
CA HIS A 68 2.27 11.27 8.86
C HIS A 68 3.57 11.79 8.25
N GLY A 69 4.67 11.80 9.01
CA GLY A 69 5.96 12.26 8.54
C GLY A 69 6.69 11.25 7.65
N GLU A 70 7.54 11.78 6.77
CA GLU A 70 8.57 11.01 6.09
C GLU A 70 9.63 10.53 7.10
N ASP A 71 10.42 9.54 6.72
CA ASP A 71 11.50 8.97 7.54
C ASP A 71 11.03 8.61 8.96
N TRP A 72 9.82 8.03 9.05
CA TRP A 72 9.17 7.61 10.29
C TRP A 72 8.83 8.77 11.25
N GLY A 73 8.66 9.98 10.70
CA GLY A 73 8.28 11.17 11.45
C GLY A 73 6.85 11.10 12.03
N PRO A 74 6.63 11.54 13.27
CA PRO A 74 5.33 11.44 13.93
C PRO A 74 4.24 12.35 13.32
N PRO A 75 2.97 12.14 13.67
CA PRO A 75 2.44 11.01 14.45
C PRO A 75 2.48 9.70 13.67
N CYS A 76 2.69 8.60 14.39
CA CYS A 76 2.74 7.25 13.86
C CYS A 76 1.65 6.38 14.50
N PHE A 77 1.13 5.44 13.71
CA PHE A 77 0.05 4.57 14.13
C PHE A 77 0.29 3.14 13.66
N VAL A 78 -0.02 2.18 14.53
CA VAL A 78 -0.21 0.78 14.14
C VAL A 78 -1.68 0.54 13.85
N TYR A 79 -1.99 -0.02 12.69
CA TYR A 79 -3.32 -0.40 12.28
C TYR A 79 -3.48 -1.92 12.32
N TYR A 80 -4.69 -2.36 12.70
CA TYR A 80 -5.10 -3.76 12.78
C TYR A 80 -6.18 -4.04 11.72
N PRO A 81 -5.82 -4.14 10.43
CA PRO A 81 -6.79 -4.30 9.36
C PRO A 81 -7.44 -5.69 9.36
N LYS A 82 -8.65 -5.77 8.79
CA LYS A 82 -9.20 -7.06 8.37
C LYS A 82 -8.42 -7.58 7.16
N LEU A 83 -7.90 -8.80 7.25
CA LEU A 83 -7.02 -9.40 6.24
C LEU A 83 -7.79 -10.13 5.13
N ASN A 84 -8.83 -9.48 4.60
CA ASN A 84 -9.71 -10.01 3.56
C ASN A 84 -9.98 -8.99 2.44
N TYR A 85 -9.01 -8.10 2.20
CA TYR A 85 -9.09 -6.98 1.27
C TYR A 85 -10.20 -5.97 1.55
N THR A 86 -10.74 -5.86 2.77
CA THR A 86 -11.73 -4.83 3.11
C THR A 86 -11.12 -3.43 2.96
N CYS A 87 -11.79 -2.55 2.20
CA CYS A 87 -11.39 -1.15 2.08
C CYS A 87 -11.67 -0.43 3.38
N SER A 88 -10.62 0.08 3.99
CA SER A 88 -10.68 0.72 5.30
C SER A 88 -10.23 2.17 5.17
N ALA A 89 -11.01 3.09 5.73
CA ALA A 89 -10.64 4.49 5.78
C ALA A 89 -9.44 4.66 6.71
N LEU A 90 -8.52 5.55 6.35
CA LEU A 90 -7.52 6.02 7.29
C LEU A 90 -8.17 6.90 8.36
N GLY A 91 -7.57 6.94 9.54
CA GLY A 91 -7.91 7.94 10.55
C GLY A 91 -7.72 9.36 10.01
N PRO A 92 -8.43 10.36 10.56
CA PRO A 92 -8.32 11.76 10.12
C PRO A 92 -6.89 12.30 10.20
N GLU A 93 -6.03 11.73 11.05
CA GLU A 93 -4.63 12.11 11.21
C GLU A 93 -3.74 11.72 10.03
N LEU A 94 -4.18 10.78 9.19
CA LEU A 94 -3.41 10.25 8.06
C LEU A 94 -4.16 10.31 6.73
N SER A 95 -5.47 10.57 6.76
CA SER A 95 -6.27 10.68 5.53
C SER A 95 -5.85 11.90 4.73
N GLY A 96 -5.38 11.68 3.49
CA GLY A 96 -4.83 12.71 2.62
C GLY A 96 -3.37 13.05 2.91
N HIS A 97 -2.72 12.32 3.82
CA HIS A 97 -1.29 12.48 4.07
C HIS A 97 -0.67 11.24 4.75
N VAL A 98 0.12 10.48 3.99
CA VAL A 98 0.94 9.38 4.52
C VAL A 98 2.39 9.60 4.10
N GLY A 99 3.25 9.92 5.07
CA GLY A 99 4.67 10.17 4.83
C GLY A 99 5.51 8.90 4.77
N SER A 100 5.19 7.92 5.60
CA SER A 100 5.91 6.64 5.61
C SER A 100 5.01 5.46 5.94
N ILE A 101 5.36 4.29 5.41
CA ILE A 101 4.60 3.04 5.58
C ILE A 101 5.54 1.84 5.76
N TYR A 102 5.18 0.97 6.69
CA TYR A 102 5.75 -0.36 6.83
C TYR A 102 4.64 -1.38 7.00
N VAL A 103 4.77 -2.53 6.33
CA VAL A 103 3.83 -3.65 6.41
C VAL A 103 4.59 -4.84 6.97
N GLU A 104 4.02 -5.53 7.96
CA GLU A 104 4.62 -6.77 8.47
C GLU A 104 4.66 -7.86 7.38
N PRO A 105 5.59 -8.83 7.49
CA PRO A 105 5.59 -10.02 6.67
C PRO A 105 4.26 -10.79 6.68
N GLY A 106 4.03 -11.52 5.60
CA GLY A 106 2.90 -12.45 5.43
C GLY A 106 1.56 -11.78 5.14
N ILE A 107 1.56 -10.46 4.92
CA ILE A 107 0.42 -9.75 4.36
C ILE A 107 0.83 -8.89 3.17
N ILE A 108 -0.17 -8.57 2.37
CA ILE A 108 -0.08 -7.62 1.26
C ILE A 108 -1.05 -6.49 1.55
N CYS A 109 -0.56 -5.26 1.54
CA CYS A 109 -1.38 -4.07 1.70
C CYS A 109 -1.34 -3.21 0.44
N ARG A 110 -2.38 -2.41 0.25
CA ARG A 110 -2.45 -1.39 -0.79
C ARG A 110 -2.93 -0.08 -0.22
N LEU A 111 -2.26 1.01 -0.59
CA LEU A 111 -2.80 2.35 -0.41
C LEU A 111 -3.81 2.65 -1.52
N CYS A 112 -4.92 3.26 -1.13
CA CYS A 112 -6.10 3.41 -1.96
C CYS A 112 -6.69 4.82 -1.88
N ILE A 113 -7.40 5.19 -2.94
CA ILE A 113 -8.39 6.27 -2.92
C ILE A 113 -9.80 5.70 -3.01
N LEU A 114 -10.77 6.44 -2.48
CA LEU A 114 -12.18 6.13 -2.73
C LEU A 114 -12.64 6.86 -3.98
N SER A 115 -13.13 6.11 -4.98
CA SER A 115 -13.70 6.70 -6.19
C SER A 115 -15.05 7.37 -5.91
N ALA A 116 -15.51 8.20 -6.83
CA ALA A 116 -16.87 8.78 -6.80
C ALA A 116 -17.99 7.72 -6.77
N LYS A 117 -17.71 6.48 -7.18
CA LYS A 117 -18.63 5.33 -7.11
C LYS A 117 -18.43 4.50 -5.85
N ASN A 118 -17.80 5.05 -4.82
CA ASN A 118 -17.41 4.34 -3.60
C ASN A 118 -16.62 3.06 -3.87
N THR A 119 -15.73 3.07 -4.87
CA THR A 119 -14.86 1.92 -5.16
C THR A 119 -13.48 2.18 -4.59
N CYS A 120 -12.92 1.22 -3.86
CA CYS A 120 -11.54 1.29 -3.38
C CYS A 120 -10.57 1.09 -4.55
N LEU A 121 -9.97 2.17 -5.03
CA LEU A 121 -9.02 2.13 -6.13
C LEU A 121 -7.61 2.01 -5.58
N SER A 122 -6.95 0.89 -5.90
CA SER A 122 -5.57 0.63 -5.54
C SER A 122 -4.63 1.56 -6.28
N MET A 123 -3.69 2.18 -5.56
CA MET A 123 -2.64 3.02 -6.15
C MET A 123 -1.27 2.34 -6.09
N GLN A 124 -0.91 1.75 -4.95
CA GLN A 124 0.39 1.12 -4.74
C GLN A 124 0.24 -0.08 -3.82
N ILE A 125 0.97 -1.16 -4.14
CA ILE A 125 1.05 -2.40 -3.37
C ILE A 125 2.31 -2.39 -2.51
N PHE A 126 2.19 -2.92 -1.30
CA PHE A 126 3.22 -3.03 -0.30
C PHE A 126 3.22 -4.46 0.25
N ALA A 127 4.31 -5.19 -0.01
CA ALA A 127 4.49 -6.56 0.41
C ALA A 127 5.99 -6.87 0.59
N TRP A 128 6.28 -7.89 1.38
CA TRP A 128 7.63 -8.43 1.52
C TRP A 128 7.96 -9.36 0.34
N PRO A 129 9.24 -9.38 -0.08
CA PRO A 129 10.41 -8.70 0.52
C PRO A 129 10.64 -7.25 0.05
N GLU A 130 9.85 -6.73 -0.89
CA GLU A 130 10.10 -5.45 -1.56
C GLU A 130 10.11 -4.24 -0.62
N ILE A 131 9.41 -4.35 0.51
CA ILE A 131 9.33 -3.29 1.53
C ILE A 131 9.93 -3.70 2.88
N LYS A 132 10.92 -4.61 2.87
CA LYS A 132 11.59 -5.08 4.11
C LYS A 132 12.09 -3.93 4.99
N GLY A 133 12.68 -2.89 4.39
CA GLY A 133 13.12 -1.67 5.09
C GLY A 133 12.04 -0.60 5.23
N GLY A 134 10.79 -0.93 4.92
CA GLY A 134 9.71 0.05 4.82
C GLY A 134 9.90 1.06 3.68
N TRP A 135 8.93 1.96 3.52
CA TRP A 135 8.98 3.06 2.57
C TRP A 135 8.91 4.38 3.35
N PRO A 136 10.04 5.09 3.53
CA PRO A 136 10.09 6.30 4.35
C PRO A 136 9.64 7.57 3.62
N ASP A 137 9.43 7.53 2.30
CA ASP A 137 9.26 8.72 1.44
C ASP A 137 7.95 8.69 0.62
N VAL A 138 6.88 8.15 1.18
CA VAL A 138 5.59 7.93 0.49
C VAL A 138 4.99 9.24 -0.04
N CYS A 139 5.18 10.35 0.67
CA CYS A 139 4.69 11.67 0.26
C CYS A 139 5.40 12.24 -0.97
N ARG A 140 6.64 11.81 -1.27
CA ARG A 140 7.39 12.24 -2.46
C ARG A 140 7.24 11.31 -3.66
N ARG A 141 6.62 10.15 -3.48
CA ARG A 141 6.42 9.17 -4.55
C ARG A 141 5.24 9.52 -5.42
N LYS A 142 5.43 9.47 -6.73
CA LYS A 142 4.34 9.67 -7.70
C LYS A 142 3.39 8.48 -7.67
N ILE A 143 2.12 8.75 -7.92
CA ILE A 143 1.13 7.70 -8.14
C ILE A 143 1.48 6.96 -9.45
N PRO A 144 1.65 5.63 -9.43
CA PRO A 144 1.92 4.87 -10.65
C PRO A 144 0.82 5.09 -11.70
N GLY A 145 1.18 5.63 -12.86
CA GLY A 145 0.25 5.85 -13.97
C GLY A 145 -0.81 6.94 -13.73
N GLY A 146 -0.63 7.81 -12.74
CA GLY A 146 -1.55 8.92 -12.43
C GLY A 146 -0.83 10.21 -12.05
N ASP A 147 -1.63 11.23 -11.77
CA ASP A 147 -1.14 12.55 -11.36
C ASP A 147 -1.03 12.68 -9.84
N GLY A 148 -0.06 13.46 -9.38
CA GLY A 148 0.14 13.76 -7.96
C GLY A 148 0.99 12.73 -7.21
N PHE A 149 0.91 12.81 -5.89
CA PHE A 149 1.76 12.06 -4.96
C PHE A 149 0.95 11.06 -4.15
N LEU A 150 1.54 9.88 -3.94
CA LEU A 150 0.92 8.73 -3.30
C LEU A 150 0.44 9.06 -1.89
N GLY A 151 1.32 9.63 -1.05
CA GLY A 151 0.97 10.01 0.32
C GLY A 151 -0.20 11.00 0.39
N ASN A 152 -0.22 11.98 -0.49
CA ASN A 152 -1.24 13.04 -0.50
C ASN A 152 -2.60 12.57 -1.03
N ALA A 153 -2.61 11.62 -1.97
CA ALA A 153 -3.86 11.09 -2.51
C ALA A 153 -4.49 10.03 -1.60
N THR A 154 -3.69 9.38 -0.76
CA THR A 154 -4.14 8.22 0.03
C THR A 154 -5.18 8.62 1.07
N THR A 155 -6.35 8.01 1.01
CA THR A 155 -7.42 8.18 2.01
C THR A 155 -7.83 6.86 2.65
N HIS A 156 -7.50 5.75 2.00
CA HIS A 156 -7.90 4.42 2.40
C HIS A 156 -6.73 3.45 2.24
N PHE A 157 -6.89 2.27 2.82
CA PHE A 157 -6.01 1.14 2.56
C PHE A 157 -6.80 -0.17 2.65
N ALA A 158 -6.24 -1.22 2.08
CA ALA A 158 -6.81 -2.57 2.18
C ALA A 158 -5.68 -3.58 2.25
N CYS A 159 -5.83 -4.59 3.11
CA CYS A 159 -4.82 -5.62 3.29
C CYS A 159 -5.41 -7.02 3.21
N ALA A 160 -4.57 -8.00 2.92
CA ALA A 160 -4.93 -9.41 2.96
C ALA A 160 -3.76 -10.29 3.36
N LEU A 161 -4.08 -11.52 3.74
CA LEU A 161 -3.10 -12.57 3.93
C LEU A 161 -2.34 -12.84 2.64
N CYS A 162 -1.03 -13.02 2.75
CA CYS A 162 -0.16 -13.41 1.66
C CYS A 162 0.81 -14.49 2.13
N THR A 163 0.52 -15.74 1.76
CA THR A 163 1.33 -16.90 2.14
C THR A 163 2.72 -16.92 1.49
N ALA A 164 2.89 -16.21 0.38
CA ALA A 164 4.18 -16.04 -0.29
C ALA A 164 5.02 -14.87 0.29
N CYS A 165 4.38 -13.89 0.93
CA CYS A 165 5.03 -12.63 1.38
C CYS A 165 5.79 -12.77 2.71
N GLY A 166 6.32 -13.95 3.01
CA GLY A 166 7.07 -14.24 4.23
C GLY A 166 8.14 -15.30 4.01
N GLN A 167 8.53 -15.53 2.76
CA GLN A 167 9.59 -16.45 2.40
C GLN A 167 10.70 -15.60 1.78
N ALA A 168 11.67 -15.20 2.58
CA ALA A 168 12.88 -14.50 2.16
C ALA A 168 14.09 -15.15 2.80
#